data_AF-W7SF24-F1
#
_entry.id   AF-W7SF24-F1
#
_cell.length_a   1.000
_cell.length_b   1.000
_cell.length_c   1.000
_cell.angle_alpha   90.00
_cell.angle_beta   90.00
_cell.angle_gamma   90.00
#
_symmetry.space_group_name_H-M   'P 1'
#
loop_
_entity.id
_entity.type
_entity.pdbx_description
1 polymer ?
#
loop_
_entity_poly.entity_id
_entity_poly.type
_entity_poly.pdbx_seq_one_letter_code
_entity_poly.pdbx_strand_id
1 'polypeptide(L)'
;MTAGLTDVDVDQLLALALAEVDVPAGSAVALEGSIAEGFGTPTSDVDFLVLVDGEDQPTMPTVLFVGGRRVEVRMRSLRQVAEQFDAALVAPDADVLDRCQRLLGAVPLRGEALLHRARALLPADVFATQVSMWFADRARHALRYAQAMAELEQPDEAADWVRYSLLYGAKSWAAHRGETYVEPKWLSAQLDRIEARAGTPQDLVRRYRAGVTGMADCLDLAEDFGVTGCRPEPGGVRLRRIPGVGTWPIGDRVHVIRDGTDVFALDERAGRAWRSIVFARPPARDVDRGVLALFVRLGLVGLSWRDGDAIRLATRPITPPPGQACPALSVLGGTTIGPVTLVPLPAGRFCAAGLDLVWSNVLAENAREDLVGALAAGRDEVAEFAARRMAQVVCRGLFSAAGIHPLPPDDALTRLLPELPFVDGSVVALARRAEQPPVSLGLLDGLVARVRAYVGAAGFPSSFDSAAEWQRTLELGHDWLRLAAHLDADLPIQDAADLLAPRGTA
;
A
#
# COMPACT_ATOMS: atom_id res chain seq x y z
N MET A 1 18.43 31.99 -31.25
CA MET A 1 19.75 32.24 -30.65
C MET A 1 19.84 31.43 -29.36
N THR A 2 20.59 30.34 -29.42
CA THR A 2 20.82 29.34 -28.37
C THR A 2 21.99 29.76 -27.48
N ALA A 3 21.70 30.48 -26.39
CA ALA A 3 22.67 30.73 -25.33
C ALA A 3 22.49 29.65 -24.25
N GLY A 4 23.34 28.60 -24.27
CA GLY A 4 23.32 27.53 -23.26
C GLY A 4 24.11 26.26 -23.58
N LEU A 5 24.58 26.05 -24.81
CA LEU A 5 25.25 24.80 -25.25
C LEU A 5 26.78 24.77 -25.03
N THR A 6 27.36 25.61 -24.17
CA THR A 6 28.79 25.97 -24.31
C THR A 6 29.84 24.90 -23.97
N ASP A 7 29.49 23.72 -23.43
CA ASP A 7 30.49 22.68 -23.06
C ASP A 7 30.13 21.23 -23.44
N VAL A 8 29.02 20.98 -24.15
CA VAL A 8 28.66 19.63 -24.61
C VAL A 8 28.79 19.57 -26.13
N ASP A 9 29.76 18.80 -26.63
CA ASP A 9 29.86 18.51 -28.07
C ASP A 9 28.80 17.47 -28.46
N VAL A 10 27.57 17.96 -28.63
CA VAL A 10 26.39 17.16 -28.98
C VAL A 10 26.60 16.43 -30.30
N ASP A 11 27.28 17.04 -31.27
CA ASP A 11 27.53 16.46 -32.59
C ASP A 11 28.49 15.27 -32.49
N GLN A 12 29.55 15.39 -31.68
CA GLN A 12 30.47 14.29 -31.42
C GLN A 12 29.76 13.13 -30.70
N LEU A 13 28.98 13.42 -29.65
CA LEU A 13 28.25 12.39 -28.90
C LEU A 13 27.20 11.72 -29.77
N LEU A 14 26.52 12.47 -30.64
CA LEU A 14 25.60 11.93 -31.62
C LEU A 14 26.32 10.97 -32.58
N ALA A 15 27.47 11.37 -33.12
CA ALA A 15 28.23 10.53 -34.04
C ALA A 15 28.67 9.20 -33.39
N LEU A 16 29.15 9.25 -32.13
CA LEU A 16 29.51 8.06 -31.36
C LEU A 16 28.30 7.18 -31.07
N ALA A 17 27.17 7.76 -30.68
CA ALA A 17 25.96 7.01 -30.38
C ALA A 17 25.37 6.32 -31.63
N LEU A 18 25.34 7.02 -32.77
CA LEU A 18 24.84 6.47 -34.03
C LEU A 18 25.76 5.42 -34.67
N ALA A 19 27.01 5.29 -34.21
CA ALA A 19 27.89 4.19 -34.61
C ALA A 19 27.50 2.86 -33.93
N GLU A 20 26.84 2.92 -32.78
CA GLU A 20 26.46 1.76 -31.95
C GLU A 20 24.99 1.35 -32.14
N VAL A 21 24.21 2.13 -32.89
CA VAL A 21 22.76 1.95 -33.03
C VAL A 21 22.36 1.96 -34.50
N ASP A 22 21.66 0.91 -34.93
CA ASP A 22 21.13 0.82 -36.29
C ASP A 22 19.93 1.76 -36.47
N VAL A 23 20.12 2.86 -37.21
CA VAL A 23 19.08 3.86 -37.48
C VAL A 23 18.58 3.73 -38.92
N PRO A 24 17.27 3.48 -39.13
CA PRO A 24 16.71 3.37 -40.47
C PRO A 24 17.00 4.60 -41.34
N ALA A 25 17.24 4.38 -42.63
CA ALA A 25 17.43 5.46 -43.59
C ALA A 25 16.19 6.36 -43.67
N GLY A 26 16.39 7.68 -43.78
CA GLY A 26 15.29 8.66 -43.81
C GLY A 26 14.73 9.05 -42.44
N SER A 27 15.28 8.54 -41.35
CA SER A 27 14.89 8.94 -39.98
C SER A 27 15.28 10.39 -39.65
N ALA A 28 14.54 11.01 -38.74
CA ALA A 28 14.95 12.25 -38.09
C ALA A 28 15.65 11.93 -36.77
N VAL A 29 16.58 12.80 -36.38
CA VAL A 29 17.24 12.71 -35.07
C VAL A 29 17.15 14.07 -34.40
N ALA A 30 16.75 14.07 -33.13
CA ALA A 30 16.60 15.27 -32.32
C ALA A 30 17.21 15.08 -30.93
N LEU A 31 17.73 16.16 -30.36
CA LEU A 31 18.12 16.24 -28.96
C LEU A 31 16.87 16.51 -28.11
N GLU A 32 16.67 15.76 -27.04
CA GLU A 32 15.58 15.94 -26.08
C GLU A 32 16.09 16.32 -24.68
N GLY A 33 15.16 16.51 -23.75
CA GLY A 33 15.45 16.62 -22.32
C GLY A 33 15.95 17.99 -21.89
N SER A 34 16.60 18.05 -20.73
CA SER A 34 17.02 19.31 -20.10
C SER A 34 18.01 20.10 -20.96
N ILE A 35 18.88 19.43 -21.71
CA ILE A 35 19.86 20.09 -22.59
C ILE A 35 19.13 20.81 -23.74
N ALA A 36 18.20 20.13 -24.41
CA ALA A 36 17.39 20.73 -25.48
C ALA A 36 16.61 21.97 -24.99
N GLU A 37 16.14 21.92 -23.75
CA GLU A 37 15.32 22.96 -23.12
C GLU A 37 16.13 24.10 -22.46
N GLY A 38 17.47 24.03 -22.50
CA GLY A 38 18.36 25.04 -21.93
C GLY A 38 18.52 24.97 -20.41
N PHE A 39 18.11 23.86 -19.80
CA PHE A 39 18.30 23.55 -18.37
C PHE A 39 19.50 22.63 -18.10
N GLY A 40 20.17 22.17 -19.16
CA GLY A 40 21.29 21.26 -19.07
C GLY A 40 22.43 21.79 -18.20
N THR A 41 23.07 20.88 -17.47
CA THR A 41 24.31 21.11 -16.72
C THR A 41 25.45 20.30 -17.36
N PRO A 42 26.73 20.58 -17.04
CA PRO A 42 27.84 19.78 -17.51
C PRO A 42 27.75 18.29 -17.14
N THR A 43 26.95 17.92 -16.13
CA THR A 43 26.74 16.53 -15.69
C THR A 43 25.41 15.94 -16.17
N SER A 44 24.64 16.66 -17.00
CA SER A 44 23.39 16.15 -17.54
C SER A 44 23.64 15.00 -18.53
N ASP A 45 22.76 14.01 -18.47
CA ASP A 45 22.63 12.96 -19.46
C ASP A 45 22.21 13.56 -20.82
N VAL A 46 22.53 12.87 -21.91
CA VAL A 46 22.17 13.29 -23.27
C VAL A 46 21.13 12.35 -23.84
N ASP A 47 19.95 12.89 -24.15
CA ASP A 47 18.83 12.12 -24.69
C ASP A 47 18.66 12.43 -26.18
N PHE A 48 18.78 11.41 -27.04
CA PHE A 48 18.45 11.49 -28.46
C PHE A 48 17.14 10.76 -28.76
N LEU A 49 16.28 11.42 -29.54
CA LEU A 49 15.12 10.81 -30.18
C LEU A 49 15.40 10.57 -31.66
N VAL A 50 15.19 9.33 -32.10
CA VAL A 50 15.13 8.94 -33.50
C VAL A 50 13.67 8.75 -33.89
N LEU A 51 13.21 9.50 -34.89
CA LEU A 51 11.87 9.36 -35.45
C LEU A 51 11.91 8.65 -36.79
N VAL A 52 11.08 7.63 -36.93
CA VAL A 52 10.97 6.80 -38.13
C VAL A 52 9.61 7.00 -38.77
N ASP A 53 9.58 7.23 -40.09
CA ASP A 53 8.35 7.23 -40.89
C ASP A 53 8.16 5.83 -41.47
N GLY A 54 7.60 4.92 -40.66
CA GLY A 54 7.50 3.51 -41.01
C GLY A 54 6.98 2.66 -39.85
N GLU A 55 7.51 1.44 -39.74
CA GLU A 55 7.11 0.47 -38.73
C GLU A 55 7.41 0.94 -37.31
N ASP A 56 6.68 0.35 -36.37
CA ASP A 56 6.85 0.63 -34.95
C ASP A 56 8.23 0.24 -34.43
N GLN A 57 8.71 1.07 -33.52
CA GLN A 57 10.02 0.91 -32.94
C GLN A 57 9.91 0.38 -31.50
N PRO A 58 10.93 -0.33 -30.99
CA PRO A 58 10.98 -0.74 -29.60
C PRO A 58 10.80 0.44 -28.63
N THR A 59 10.03 0.23 -27.56
CA THR A 59 9.75 1.30 -26.59
C THR A 59 10.91 1.58 -25.64
N MET A 60 11.72 0.57 -25.34
CA MET A 60 12.89 0.64 -24.48
C MET A 60 14.02 1.41 -25.18
N PRO A 61 14.62 2.44 -24.54
CA PRO A 61 15.75 3.17 -25.11
C PRO A 61 17.04 2.33 -25.06
N THR A 62 17.93 2.55 -26.02
CA THR A 62 19.31 2.06 -25.96
C THR A 62 20.13 2.99 -25.09
N VAL A 63 20.75 2.47 -24.04
CA VAL A 63 21.61 3.24 -23.11
C VAL A 63 23.06 2.95 -23.44
N LEU A 64 23.82 4.00 -23.74
CA LEU A 64 25.23 3.95 -24.09
C LEU A 64 26.06 4.78 -23.12
N PHE A 65 27.32 4.40 -22.95
CA PHE A 65 28.33 5.18 -22.24
C PHE A 65 29.42 5.61 -23.23
N VAL A 66 29.25 6.78 -23.85
CA VAL A 66 30.14 7.31 -24.89
C VAL A 66 30.62 8.71 -24.53
N GLY A 67 31.87 9.04 -24.87
CA GLY A 67 32.46 10.33 -24.54
C GLY A 67 32.46 10.67 -23.05
N GLY A 68 32.52 9.64 -22.17
CA GLY A 68 32.46 9.82 -20.72
C GLY A 68 31.08 10.20 -20.17
N ARG A 69 30.02 10.07 -20.97
CA ARG A 69 28.64 10.40 -20.59
C ARG A 69 27.68 9.25 -20.81
N ARG A 70 26.58 9.27 -20.07
CA ARG A 70 25.40 8.44 -20.33
C ARG A 70 24.59 9.09 -21.45
N VAL A 71 24.39 8.34 -22.53
CA VAL A 71 23.61 8.75 -23.71
C VAL A 71 22.45 7.77 -23.87
N GLU A 72 21.22 8.28 -23.94
CA GLU A 72 20.05 7.47 -24.26
C GLU A 72 19.63 7.73 -25.71
N VAL A 73 19.43 6.67 -26.51
CA VAL A 73 18.86 6.74 -27.85
C VAL A 73 17.50 6.06 -27.84
N ARG A 74 16.44 6.83 -28.04
CA ARG A 74 15.06 6.33 -28.12
C ARG A 74 14.58 6.38 -29.55
N MET A 75 13.94 5.31 -30.03
CA MET A 75 13.33 5.28 -31.36
C MET A 75 11.81 5.26 -31.27
N ARG A 76 11.13 6.00 -32.14
CA ARG A 76 9.66 6.01 -32.24
C ARG A 76 9.21 6.14 -33.68
N SER A 77 8.13 5.45 -34.03
CA SER A 77 7.41 5.69 -35.29
C SER A 77 6.51 6.91 -35.16
N LEU A 78 6.15 7.56 -36.28
CA LEU A 78 5.12 8.61 -36.29
C LEU A 78 3.78 8.12 -35.73
N ARG A 79 3.43 6.85 -35.97
CA ARG A 79 2.20 6.21 -35.48
C ARG A 79 2.21 6.16 -33.94
N GLN A 80 3.31 5.72 -33.34
CA GLN A 80 3.47 5.71 -31.88
C GLN A 80 3.43 7.12 -31.26
N VAL A 81 3.98 8.11 -31.95
CA VAL A 81 3.89 9.52 -31.52
C VAL A 81 2.43 9.99 -31.53
N ALA A 82 1.66 9.69 -32.57
CA ALA A 82 0.25 10.03 -32.64
C ALA A 82 -0.54 9.39 -31.49
N GLU A 83 -0.35 8.08 -31.25
CA GLU A 83 -0.98 7.36 -30.13
C GLU A 83 -0.62 7.97 -28.78
N GLN A 84 0.63 8.41 -28.60
CA GLN A 84 1.07 9.06 -27.39
C GLN A 84 0.41 10.44 -27.18
N PHE A 85 0.25 11.22 -28.26
CA PHE A 85 -0.49 12.49 -28.19
C PHE A 85 -1.97 12.28 -27.89
N ASP A 86 -2.60 11.27 -28.50
CA ASP A 86 -3.99 10.91 -28.20
C ASP A 86 -4.15 10.53 -26.72
N ALA A 87 -3.23 9.72 -26.19
CA ALA A 87 -3.22 9.36 -24.76
C ALA A 87 -3.07 10.59 -23.85
N ALA A 88 -2.20 11.54 -24.22
CA ALA A 88 -2.01 12.78 -23.47
C ALA A 88 -3.29 13.62 -23.40
N LEU A 89 -4.11 13.62 -24.45
CA LEU A 89 -5.36 14.38 -24.52
C LEU A 89 -6.53 13.70 -23.80
N VAL A 90 -6.59 12.37 -23.82
CA VAL A 90 -7.72 11.61 -23.26
C VAL A 90 -7.55 11.32 -21.76
N ALA A 91 -6.38 10.82 -21.35
CA ALA A 91 -6.14 10.37 -19.97
C ALA A 91 -4.66 10.57 -19.60
N PRO A 92 -4.21 11.82 -19.42
CA PRO A 92 -2.81 12.12 -19.20
C PRO A 92 -2.30 11.55 -17.87
N ASP A 93 -1.16 10.87 -17.93
CA ASP A 93 -0.28 10.66 -16.80
C ASP A 93 1.02 11.47 -16.95
N ALA A 94 1.84 11.47 -15.91
CA ALA A 94 3.06 12.26 -15.88
C ALA A 94 4.06 11.84 -16.96
N ASP A 95 4.16 10.54 -17.24
CA ASP A 95 5.14 9.98 -18.16
C ASP A 95 4.75 10.32 -19.61
N VAL A 96 3.48 10.13 -19.96
CA VAL A 96 2.95 10.50 -21.28
C VAL A 96 3.13 12.00 -21.53
N LEU A 97 2.81 12.85 -20.55
CA LEU A 97 3.02 14.29 -20.69
C LEU A 97 4.51 14.66 -20.83
N ASP A 98 5.41 14.05 -20.06
CA ASP A 98 6.86 14.27 -20.19
C ASP A 98 7.36 13.90 -21.59
N ARG A 99 6.94 12.74 -22.12
CA ARG A 99 7.33 12.32 -23.48
C ARG A 99 6.81 13.25 -24.56
N CYS A 100 5.57 13.71 -24.46
CA CYS A 100 5.00 14.66 -25.41
C CYS A 100 5.73 16.01 -25.37
N GLN A 101 6.00 16.51 -24.16
CA GLN A 101 6.75 17.75 -23.98
C GLN A 101 8.16 17.65 -24.56
N ARG A 102 8.89 16.57 -24.29
CA ARG A 102 10.26 16.37 -24.80
C ARG A 102 10.32 16.44 -26.33
N LEU A 103 9.39 15.78 -27.02
CA LEU A 103 9.31 15.83 -28.48
C LEU A 103 8.99 17.26 -28.99
N LEU A 104 8.04 17.93 -28.36
CA LEU A 104 7.64 19.29 -28.73
C LEU A 104 8.78 20.30 -28.49
N GLY A 105 9.58 20.12 -27.43
CA GLY A 105 10.73 20.95 -27.08
C GLY A 105 12.07 20.52 -27.68
N ALA A 106 12.13 19.40 -28.41
CA ALA A 106 13.37 18.86 -28.97
C ALA A 106 14.13 19.84 -29.91
N VAL A 107 15.44 19.64 -30.07
CA VAL A 107 16.24 20.40 -31.03
C VAL A 107 16.58 19.49 -32.22
N PRO A 108 16.19 19.82 -33.46
CA PRO A 108 16.51 18.99 -34.61
C PRO A 108 18.02 18.92 -34.86
N LEU A 109 18.54 17.72 -35.06
CA LEU A 109 19.93 17.47 -35.46
C LEU A 109 20.01 16.92 -36.89
N ARG A 110 19.03 16.09 -37.30
CA ARG A 110 18.87 15.52 -38.65
C ARG A 110 17.40 15.35 -39.01
N GLY A 111 17.07 15.43 -40.31
CA GLY A 111 15.72 15.09 -40.80
C GLY A 111 14.59 16.03 -40.34
N GLU A 112 14.85 17.34 -40.29
CA GLU A 112 13.97 18.35 -39.68
C GLU A 112 12.50 18.30 -40.18
N ALA A 113 12.26 18.03 -41.47
CA ALA A 113 10.92 17.95 -42.03
C ALA A 113 10.05 16.88 -41.37
N LEU A 114 10.62 15.72 -41.01
CA LEU A 114 9.90 14.65 -40.34
C LEU A 114 9.60 15.01 -38.87
N LEU A 115 10.52 15.69 -38.18
CA LEU A 115 10.27 16.22 -36.84
C LEU A 115 9.14 17.26 -36.83
N HIS A 116 9.12 18.18 -37.81
CA HIS A 116 8.04 19.15 -37.95
C HIS A 116 6.69 18.47 -38.22
N ARG A 117 6.65 17.45 -39.08
CA ARG A 117 5.44 16.63 -39.28
C ARG A 117 4.96 15.99 -37.99
N ALA A 118 5.87 15.42 -37.19
CA ALA A 118 5.52 14.83 -35.89
C ALA A 118 4.93 15.87 -34.94
N ARG A 119 5.55 17.05 -34.81
CA ARG A 119 5.06 18.14 -33.96
C ARG A 119 3.71 18.70 -34.39
N ALA A 120 3.46 18.76 -35.69
CA ALA A 120 2.19 19.25 -36.24
C ALA A 120 0.99 18.38 -35.83
N LEU A 121 1.20 17.15 -35.35
CA LEU A 121 0.14 16.29 -34.83
C LEU A 121 -0.49 16.83 -33.54
N LEU A 122 0.23 17.64 -32.77
CA LEU A 122 -0.28 18.23 -31.53
C LEU A 122 0.11 19.72 -31.42
N PRO A 123 -0.84 20.65 -31.60
CA PRO A 123 -0.59 22.07 -31.40
C PRO A 123 -0.08 22.40 -29.99
N ALA A 124 0.90 23.28 -29.91
CA ALA A 124 1.58 23.60 -28.66
C ALA A 124 0.65 24.26 -27.61
N ASP A 125 -0.33 25.04 -28.05
CA ASP A 125 -1.35 25.67 -27.22
C ASP A 125 -2.34 24.66 -26.63
N VAL A 126 -2.73 23.66 -27.42
CA VAL A 126 -3.56 22.54 -26.96
C VAL A 126 -2.81 21.74 -25.90
N PHE A 127 -1.55 21.39 -26.15
CA PHE A 127 -0.73 20.68 -25.18
C PHE A 127 -0.49 21.49 -23.89
N ALA A 128 -0.20 22.79 -24.02
CA ALA A 128 -0.03 23.68 -22.87
C ALA A 128 -1.28 23.76 -21.99
N THR A 129 -2.46 23.81 -22.62
CA THR A 129 -3.76 23.76 -21.92
C THR A 129 -3.91 22.44 -21.15
N GLN A 130 -3.56 21.31 -21.78
CA GLN A 130 -3.65 20.00 -21.15
C GLN A 130 -2.71 19.86 -19.94
N VAL A 131 -1.45 20.30 -20.08
CA VAL A 131 -0.47 20.30 -18.97
C VAL A 131 -0.94 21.22 -17.84
N SER A 132 -1.48 22.40 -18.17
CA SER A 132 -2.03 23.33 -17.19
C SER A 132 -3.17 22.70 -16.40
N MET A 133 -4.15 22.10 -17.08
CA MET A 133 -5.28 21.40 -16.45
C MET A 133 -4.82 20.25 -15.56
N TRP A 134 -3.85 19.46 -16.03
CA TRP A 134 -3.29 18.35 -15.26
C TRP A 134 -2.63 18.82 -13.96
N PHE A 135 -1.81 19.88 -14.01
CA PHE A 135 -1.21 20.45 -12.81
C PHE A 135 -2.23 21.14 -11.89
N ALA A 136 -3.24 21.82 -12.45
CA ALA A 136 -4.31 22.43 -11.65
C ALA A 136 -5.09 21.39 -10.85
N ASP A 137 -5.37 20.23 -11.45
CA ASP A 137 -6.05 19.13 -10.76
C ASP A 137 -5.19 18.54 -9.63
N ARG A 138 -3.89 18.35 -9.87
CA ARG A 138 -2.95 17.91 -8.83
C ARG A 138 -2.83 18.91 -7.68
N ALA A 139 -2.76 20.20 -8.01
CA ALA A 139 -2.74 21.26 -7.01
C ALA A 139 -4.01 21.23 -6.14
N ARG A 140 -5.18 21.11 -6.78
CA ARG A 140 -6.48 20.99 -6.09
C ARG A 140 -6.51 19.78 -5.17
N HIS A 141 -6.08 18.62 -5.64
CA HIS A 141 -6.03 17.41 -4.81
C HIS A 141 -5.08 17.54 -3.62
N ALA A 142 -3.87 18.08 -3.85
CA ALA A 142 -2.89 18.32 -2.79
C ALA A 142 -3.44 19.28 -1.71
N LEU A 143 -4.09 20.37 -2.12
CA LEU A 143 -4.66 21.35 -1.18
C LEU A 143 -5.83 20.77 -0.39
N ARG A 144 -6.72 20.05 -1.08
CA ARG A 144 -7.86 19.36 -0.45
C ARG A 144 -7.38 18.35 0.58
N TYR A 145 -6.33 17.60 0.27
CA TYR A 145 -5.72 16.65 1.20
C TYR A 145 -5.02 17.35 2.36
N ALA A 146 -4.33 18.47 2.12
CA ALA A 146 -3.70 19.26 3.17
C ALA A 146 -4.72 19.77 4.21
N GLN A 147 -5.86 20.29 3.74
CA GLN A 147 -6.96 20.70 4.62
C GLN A 147 -7.49 19.51 5.43
N ALA A 148 -7.62 18.35 4.80
CA ALA A 148 -8.08 17.16 5.49
C ALA A 148 -7.11 16.71 6.59
N MET A 149 -5.81 16.77 6.33
CA MET A 149 -4.79 16.47 7.32
C MET A 149 -4.79 17.49 8.47
N ALA A 150 -5.04 18.77 8.18
CA ALA A 150 -5.22 19.77 9.23
C ALA A 150 -6.43 19.46 10.13
N GLU A 151 -7.57 19.02 9.56
CA GLU A 151 -8.75 18.58 10.33
C GLU A 151 -8.54 17.27 11.12
N LEU A 152 -7.55 16.47 10.71
CA LEU A 152 -7.07 15.29 11.43
C LEU A 152 -5.86 15.59 12.34
N GLU A 153 -5.63 16.87 12.65
CA GLU A 153 -4.57 17.32 13.57
C GLU A 153 -3.18 16.83 13.16
N GLN A 154 -2.91 16.76 11.85
CA GLN A 154 -1.61 16.41 11.26
C GLN A 154 -0.97 17.66 10.61
N PRO A 155 -0.50 18.65 11.41
CA PRO A 155 -0.08 19.95 10.88
C PRO A 155 1.16 19.88 9.99
N ASP A 156 2.13 19.01 10.30
CA ASP A 156 3.36 18.88 9.51
C ASP A 156 3.05 18.31 8.12
N GLU A 157 2.24 17.25 8.07
CA GLU A 157 1.79 16.67 6.80
C GLU A 157 0.93 17.66 6.00
N ALA A 158 0.03 18.38 6.66
CA ALA A 158 -0.74 19.44 6.01
C ALA A 158 0.17 20.51 5.39
N ALA A 159 1.20 20.97 6.10
CA ALA A 159 2.15 21.95 5.61
C ALA A 159 2.93 21.44 4.38
N ASP A 160 3.31 20.16 4.35
CA ASP A 160 4.00 19.55 3.21
C ASP A 160 3.11 19.54 1.97
N TRP A 161 1.85 19.12 2.11
CA TRP A 161 0.88 19.09 1.00
C TRP A 161 0.50 20.48 0.50
N VAL A 162 0.45 21.49 1.36
CA VAL A 162 0.30 22.89 0.94
C VAL A 162 1.46 23.30 0.02
N ARG A 163 2.71 22.98 0.38
CA ARG A 163 3.88 23.33 -0.46
C ARG A 163 3.80 22.64 -1.82
N TYR A 164 3.40 21.36 -1.87
CA TYR A 164 3.16 20.66 -3.13
C TYR A 164 2.04 21.29 -3.96
N SER A 165 0.94 21.69 -3.32
CA SER A 165 -0.15 22.38 -3.99
C SER A 165 0.31 23.67 -4.67
N LEU A 166 1.05 24.52 -3.96
CA LEU A 166 1.55 25.78 -4.51
C LEU A 166 2.54 25.55 -5.64
N LEU A 167 3.41 24.54 -5.52
CA LEU A 167 4.29 24.12 -6.60
C LEU A 167 3.50 23.73 -7.84
N TYR A 168 2.47 22.88 -7.70
CA TYR A 168 1.65 22.45 -8.84
C TYR A 168 0.78 23.59 -9.39
N GLY A 169 0.29 24.51 -8.54
CA GLY A 169 -0.40 25.71 -8.98
C GLY A 169 0.50 26.60 -9.84
N ALA A 170 1.73 26.84 -9.39
CA ALA A 170 2.73 27.58 -10.16
C ALA A 170 3.06 26.89 -11.49
N LYS A 171 3.16 25.55 -11.52
CA LYS A 171 3.34 24.77 -12.76
C LYS A 171 2.16 24.91 -13.71
N SER A 172 0.93 24.86 -13.20
CA SER A 172 -0.28 25.08 -14.00
C SER A 172 -0.28 26.46 -14.66
N TRP A 173 0.03 27.48 -13.87
CA TRP A 173 0.11 28.87 -14.33
C TRP A 173 1.23 29.09 -15.35
N ALA A 174 2.37 28.44 -15.15
CA ALA A 174 3.50 28.50 -16.06
C ALA A 174 3.17 27.82 -17.40
N ALA A 175 2.51 26.66 -17.37
CA ALA A 175 2.06 25.94 -18.56
C ALA A 175 1.11 26.80 -19.41
N HIS A 176 0.18 27.53 -18.79
CA HIS A 176 -0.69 28.48 -19.50
C HIS A 176 0.07 29.63 -20.19
N ARG A 177 1.34 29.86 -19.83
CA ARG A 177 2.27 30.84 -20.44
C ARG A 177 3.30 30.17 -21.37
N GLY A 178 3.02 28.94 -21.78
CA GLY A 178 3.84 28.15 -22.70
C GLY A 178 5.01 27.42 -22.05
N GLU A 179 5.15 27.44 -20.72
CA GLU A 179 6.19 26.66 -20.01
C GLU A 179 5.67 25.26 -19.66
N THR A 180 5.81 24.32 -20.60
CA THR A 180 5.20 22.97 -20.49
C THR A 180 6.13 21.88 -19.97
N TYR A 181 7.43 22.17 -19.74
CA TYR A 181 8.37 21.20 -19.15
C TYR A 181 7.76 20.62 -17.88
N VAL A 182 7.63 19.29 -17.78
CA VAL A 182 6.80 18.66 -16.72
C VAL A 182 7.53 18.66 -15.37
N GLU A 183 8.84 18.40 -15.35
CA GLU A 183 9.59 18.25 -14.09
C GLU A 183 9.48 19.47 -13.15
N PRO A 184 9.06 19.28 -11.89
CA PRO A 184 8.96 20.35 -10.89
C PRO A 184 10.27 21.08 -10.58
N LYS A 185 11.42 20.39 -10.62
CA LYS A 185 12.72 20.95 -10.21
C LYS A 185 13.16 22.16 -11.05
N TRP A 186 12.65 22.28 -12.28
CA TRP A 186 12.98 23.39 -13.19
C TRP A 186 12.02 24.59 -13.07
N LEU A 187 11.02 24.53 -12.19
CA LEU A 187 10.01 25.58 -12.05
C LEU A 187 10.64 26.96 -11.88
N SER A 188 11.70 27.12 -11.07
CA SER A 188 12.34 28.44 -10.89
C SER A 188 12.81 29.04 -12.22
N ALA A 189 13.50 28.24 -13.04
CA ALA A 189 14.01 28.70 -14.33
C ALA A 189 12.87 28.97 -15.33
N GLN A 190 11.79 28.17 -15.28
CA GLN A 190 10.58 28.45 -16.07
C GLN A 190 9.94 29.79 -15.69
N LEU A 191 9.85 30.10 -14.39
CA LEU A 191 9.35 31.39 -13.91
C LEU A 191 10.26 32.55 -14.34
N ASP A 192 11.59 32.38 -14.28
CA ASP A 192 12.55 33.37 -14.79
C ASP A 192 12.36 33.65 -16.28
N ARG A 193 12.15 32.60 -17.10
CA ARG A 193 11.85 32.75 -18.54
C ARG A 193 10.55 33.50 -18.79
N ILE A 194 9.52 33.27 -17.96
CA ILE A 194 8.26 34.01 -18.05
C ILE A 194 8.47 35.50 -17.73
N GLU A 195 9.15 35.81 -16.62
CA GLU A 195 9.43 37.20 -16.21
C GLU A 195 10.30 37.93 -17.24
N ALA A 196 11.32 37.26 -17.78
CA ALA A 196 12.17 37.81 -18.84
C ALA A 196 11.37 38.13 -20.12
N ARG A 197 10.46 37.23 -20.54
CA ARG A 197 9.57 37.47 -21.69
C ARG A 197 8.56 38.60 -21.43
N ALA A 198 8.07 38.74 -20.20
CA ALA A 198 7.15 39.80 -19.81
C ALA A 198 7.83 41.16 -19.56
N GLY A 199 9.16 41.19 -19.39
CA GLY A 199 9.95 42.39 -19.13
C GLY A 199 9.77 42.99 -17.74
N THR A 200 8.98 42.37 -16.85
CA THR A 200 8.72 42.85 -15.48
C THR A 200 8.49 41.69 -14.50
N PRO A 201 8.99 41.79 -13.24
CA PRO A 201 8.70 40.80 -12.21
C PRO A 201 7.21 40.68 -11.93
N GLN A 202 6.71 39.45 -11.83
CA GLN A 202 5.31 39.19 -11.56
C GLN A 202 5.08 39.16 -10.04
N ASP A 203 4.06 39.86 -9.55
CA ASP A 203 3.72 39.85 -8.11
C ASP A 203 3.48 38.44 -7.58
N LEU A 204 2.76 37.63 -8.37
CA LEU A 204 2.45 36.25 -8.06
C LEU A 204 3.70 35.38 -7.85
N VAL A 205 4.70 35.55 -8.72
CA VAL A 205 5.99 34.83 -8.65
C VAL A 205 6.77 35.27 -7.41
N ARG A 206 6.75 36.57 -7.09
CA ARG A 206 7.39 37.11 -5.87
C ARG A 206 6.76 36.53 -4.60
N ARG A 207 5.42 36.49 -4.52
CA ARG A 207 4.69 35.89 -3.39
C ARG A 207 4.99 34.40 -3.22
N TYR A 208 5.04 33.65 -4.32
CA TYR A 208 5.42 32.23 -4.29
C TYR A 208 6.86 32.04 -3.77
N ARG A 209 7.82 32.81 -4.30
CA ARG A 209 9.24 32.76 -3.87
C ARG A 209 9.44 33.18 -2.42
N ALA A 210 8.61 34.10 -1.91
CA ALA A 210 8.68 34.54 -0.52
C ALA A 210 8.27 33.45 0.48
N GLY A 211 7.55 32.41 0.04
CA GLY A 211 7.16 31.27 0.88
C GLY A 211 6.04 31.61 1.86
N VAL A 212 4.79 31.59 1.38
CA VAL A 212 3.61 31.71 2.25
C VAL A 212 3.48 30.49 3.17
N THR A 213 3.11 30.71 4.43
CA THR A 213 3.11 29.66 5.47
C THR A 213 1.75 29.44 6.15
N GLY A 214 0.78 30.34 5.95
CA GLY A 214 -0.59 30.20 6.46
C GLY A 214 -1.54 29.54 5.45
N MET A 215 -2.40 28.61 5.89
CA MET A 215 -3.35 27.92 5.01
C MET A 215 -4.25 28.88 4.22
N ALA A 216 -4.72 29.96 4.84
CA ALA A 216 -5.53 30.98 4.16
C ALA A 216 -4.74 31.68 3.04
N ASP A 217 -3.53 32.16 3.33
CA ASP A 217 -2.66 32.81 2.33
C ASP A 217 -2.28 31.85 1.20
N CYS A 218 -2.13 30.56 1.50
CA CYS A 218 -1.86 29.52 0.52
C CYS A 218 -3.07 29.23 -0.38
N LEU A 219 -4.29 29.23 0.17
CA LEU A 219 -5.52 29.13 -0.60
C LEU A 219 -5.67 30.33 -1.54
N ASP A 220 -5.44 31.53 -1.04
CA ASP A 220 -5.49 32.76 -1.84
C ASP A 220 -4.45 32.72 -2.96
N LEU A 221 -3.21 32.34 -2.65
CA LEU A 221 -2.15 32.21 -3.66
C LEU A 221 -2.43 31.11 -4.69
N ALA A 222 -3.00 29.98 -4.28
CA ALA A 222 -3.39 28.91 -5.19
C ALA A 222 -4.51 29.36 -6.14
N GLU A 223 -5.50 30.10 -5.65
CA GLU A 223 -6.55 30.70 -6.48
C GLU A 223 -6.00 31.72 -7.46
N ASP A 224 -5.02 32.54 -7.05
CA ASP A 224 -4.34 33.48 -7.95
C ASP A 224 -3.55 32.77 -9.06
N PHE A 225 -3.09 31.54 -8.81
CA PHE A 225 -2.53 30.64 -9.84
C PHE A 225 -3.60 29.99 -10.73
N GLY A 226 -4.89 30.20 -10.47
CA GLY A 226 -6.01 29.62 -11.20
C GLY A 226 -6.50 28.28 -10.64
N VAL A 227 -6.04 27.86 -9.45
CA VAL A 227 -6.48 26.62 -8.79
C VAL A 227 -7.75 26.88 -8.00
N THR A 228 -8.90 26.63 -8.61
CA THR A 228 -10.22 26.87 -8.01
C THR A 228 -10.81 25.60 -7.37
N GLY A 229 -11.85 25.78 -6.53
CA GLY A 229 -12.60 24.69 -5.91
C GLY A 229 -11.91 24.06 -4.68
N CYS A 230 -11.02 24.84 -4.04
CA CYS A 230 -10.25 24.41 -2.86
C CYS A 230 -10.72 25.06 -1.55
N ARG A 231 -11.58 26.09 -1.59
CA ARG A 231 -12.07 26.70 -0.35
C ARG A 231 -12.99 25.75 0.39
N PRO A 232 -12.81 25.59 1.71
CA PRO A 232 -13.58 24.64 2.49
C PRO A 232 -15.04 25.12 2.58
N GLU A 233 -15.97 24.24 2.28
CA GLU A 233 -17.38 24.49 2.59
C GLU A 233 -17.64 24.30 4.09
N PRO A 234 -18.59 25.06 4.68
CA PRO A 234 -19.07 24.79 6.03
C PRO A 234 -19.59 23.34 6.16
N GLY A 235 -18.92 22.52 6.97
CA GLY A 235 -19.32 21.14 7.22
C GLY A 235 -18.21 20.08 7.17
N GLY A 236 -16.98 20.47 6.80
CA GLY A 236 -15.75 19.71 7.03
C GLY A 236 -15.60 18.40 6.25
N VAL A 237 -14.49 17.72 6.51
CA VAL A 237 -14.11 16.42 5.95
C VAL A 237 -15.02 15.33 6.51
N ARG A 238 -15.44 14.40 5.64
CA ARG A 238 -16.27 13.24 5.98
C ARG A 238 -15.50 11.94 5.78
N LEU A 239 -15.81 10.97 6.64
CA LEU A 239 -15.26 9.62 6.54
C LEU A 239 -16.00 8.82 5.46
N ARG A 240 -15.25 8.12 4.62
CA ARG A 240 -15.77 7.35 3.48
C ARG A 240 -15.34 5.89 3.60
N ARG A 241 -16.25 4.99 3.22
CA ARG A 241 -15.95 3.56 3.13
C ARG A 241 -15.08 3.28 1.90
N ILE A 242 -14.07 2.44 2.05
CA ILE A 242 -13.24 1.94 0.95
C ILE A 242 -13.77 0.56 0.52
N PRO A 243 -14.07 0.35 -0.78
CA PRO A 243 -14.37 -0.98 -1.31
C PRO A 243 -13.24 -1.96 -1.02
N GLY A 244 -13.55 -3.22 -0.74
CA GLY A 244 -12.54 -4.23 -0.39
C GLY A 244 -12.04 -4.18 1.05
N VAL A 245 -12.48 -3.20 1.87
CA VAL A 245 -12.16 -3.12 3.30
C VAL A 245 -13.31 -3.65 4.15
N GLY A 246 -13.04 -4.70 4.93
CA GLY A 246 -13.99 -5.37 5.83
C GLY A 246 -13.53 -5.40 7.28
N THR A 247 -14.47 -5.41 8.22
CA THR A 247 -14.19 -5.49 9.67
C THR A 247 -14.53 -6.88 10.19
N TRP A 248 -13.61 -7.44 10.97
CA TRP A 248 -13.67 -8.80 11.49
C TRP A 248 -13.31 -8.79 12.98
N PRO A 249 -14.30 -8.72 13.88
CA PRO A 249 -14.05 -8.94 15.30
C PRO A 249 -13.70 -10.40 15.54
N ILE A 250 -12.69 -10.65 16.38
CA ILE A 250 -12.35 -11.97 16.90
C ILE A 250 -12.19 -11.80 18.41
N GLY A 251 -13.18 -12.27 19.16
CA GLY A 251 -13.34 -11.85 20.55
C GLY A 251 -13.43 -10.32 20.66
N ASP A 252 -12.66 -9.73 21.58
CA ASP A 252 -12.67 -8.28 21.80
C ASP A 252 -11.79 -7.49 20.81
N ARG A 253 -10.98 -8.18 20.00
CA ARG A 253 -10.00 -7.58 19.09
C ARG A 253 -10.62 -7.34 17.73
N VAL A 254 -10.39 -6.14 17.20
CA VAL A 254 -10.84 -5.77 15.85
C VAL A 254 -9.74 -6.08 14.85
N HIS A 255 -10.11 -6.78 13.78
CA HIS A 255 -9.29 -6.96 12.59
C HIS A 255 -9.92 -6.23 11.41
N VAL A 256 -9.09 -5.72 10.52
CA VAL A 256 -9.51 -5.11 9.27
C VAL A 256 -8.85 -5.86 8.13
N ILE A 257 -9.66 -6.38 7.20
CA ILE A 257 -9.16 -7.08 6.01
C ILE A 257 -9.28 -6.15 4.81
N ARG A 258 -8.18 -5.96 4.08
CA ARG A 258 -8.12 -5.15 2.86
C ARG A 258 -7.83 -6.06 1.67
N ASP A 259 -8.65 -5.92 0.63
CA ASP A 259 -8.54 -6.62 -0.66
C ASP A 259 -8.47 -8.15 -0.52
N GLY A 260 -9.15 -8.68 0.49
CA GLY A 260 -9.19 -10.13 0.80
C GLY A 260 -7.83 -10.74 1.18
N THR A 261 -6.78 -9.94 1.34
CA THR A 261 -5.40 -10.44 1.46
C THR A 261 -4.72 -9.92 2.73
N ASP A 262 -4.73 -8.61 2.95
CA ASP A 262 -4.02 -8.00 4.07
C ASP A 262 -4.88 -8.02 5.33
N VAL A 263 -4.33 -8.47 6.46
CA VAL A 263 -5.00 -8.48 7.76
C VAL A 263 -4.32 -7.48 8.70
N PHE A 264 -5.07 -6.48 9.14
CA PHE A 264 -4.60 -5.52 10.14
C PHE A 264 -5.25 -5.82 11.48
N ALA A 265 -4.44 -6.14 12.50
CA ALA A 265 -4.90 -6.25 13.87
C ALA A 265 -4.83 -4.87 14.56
N LEU A 266 -5.92 -4.48 15.22
CA LEU A 266 -6.01 -3.21 15.94
C LEU A 266 -5.78 -3.44 17.44
N ASP A 267 -4.95 -2.61 18.05
CA ASP A 267 -4.88 -2.58 19.51
C ASP A 267 -6.17 -2.01 20.13
N GLU A 268 -6.26 -1.93 21.45
CA GLU A 268 -7.45 -1.46 22.12
C GLU A 268 -7.80 0.00 21.75
N ARG A 269 -6.79 0.87 21.64
CA ARG A 269 -6.94 2.30 21.30
C ARG A 269 -7.47 2.45 19.88
N ALA A 270 -6.87 1.75 18.92
CA ALA A 270 -7.29 1.77 17.53
C ALA A 270 -8.63 1.05 17.31
N GLY A 271 -8.90 -0.03 18.05
CA GLY A 271 -10.21 -0.69 18.04
C GLY A 271 -11.33 0.22 18.50
N ARG A 272 -11.12 1.05 19.55
CA ARG A 272 -12.07 2.08 19.96
C ARG A 272 -12.27 3.15 18.88
N ALA A 273 -11.18 3.65 18.29
CA ALA A 273 -11.26 4.61 17.20
C ALA A 273 -12.00 4.06 15.97
N TRP A 274 -11.77 2.78 15.63
CA TRP A 274 -12.46 2.11 14.53
C TRP A 274 -13.96 2.01 14.78
N ARG A 275 -14.37 1.62 16.00
CA ARG A 275 -15.78 1.48 16.38
C ARG A 275 -16.54 2.81 16.44
N SER A 276 -15.85 3.95 16.58
CA SER A 276 -16.49 5.27 16.57
C SER A 276 -16.69 5.84 15.15
N ILE A 277 -16.16 5.18 14.12
CA ILE A 277 -16.31 5.62 12.73
C ILE A 277 -17.77 5.48 12.30
N VAL A 278 -18.34 6.61 11.87
CA VAL A 278 -19.62 6.65 11.16
C VAL A 278 -19.38 7.23 9.77
N PHE A 279 -19.49 6.39 8.74
CA PHE A 279 -19.29 6.82 7.36
C PHE A 279 -20.31 7.88 6.92
N ALA A 280 -19.92 8.69 5.94
CA ALA A 280 -20.60 9.88 5.46
C ALA A 280 -20.81 10.97 6.53
N ARG A 281 -20.13 10.89 7.68
CA ARG A 281 -20.12 11.93 8.72
C ARG A 281 -18.71 12.42 9.00
N PRO A 282 -18.57 13.64 9.58
CA PRO A 282 -17.30 14.08 10.11
C PRO A 282 -16.81 13.15 11.23
N PRO A 283 -15.49 13.10 11.49
CA PRO A 283 -14.99 12.29 12.59
C PRO A 283 -15.53 12.78 13.93
N ALA A 284 -15.85 11.84 14.83
CA ALA A 284 -16.35 12.15 16.17
C ALA A 284 -15.37 13.07 16.93
N ARG A 285 -15.89 13.88 17.87
CA ARG A 285 -15.05 14.87 18.57
C ARG A 285 -13.98 14.24 19.45
N ASP A 286 -14.26 13.08 20.01
CA ASP A 286 -13.44 12.31 20.94
C ASP A 286 -12.60 11.21 20.27
N VAL A 287 -12.68 11.08 18.95
CA VAL A 287 -11.85 10.11 18.22
C VAL A 287 -10.40 10.56 18.20
N ASP A 288 -9.50 9.61 18.35
CA ASP A 288 -8.07 9.82 18.18
C ASP A 288 -7.74 10.17 16.72
N ARG A 289 -7.40 11.44 16.50
CA ARG A 289 -7.13 11.98 15.17
C ARG A 289 -5.85 11.41 14.54
N GLY A 290 -4.85 11.09 15.36
CA GLY A 290 -3.62 10.45 14.90
C GLY A 290 -3.85 9.03 14.39
N VAL A 291 -4.65 8.24 15.11
CA VAL A 291 -5.04 6.89 14.66
C VAL A 291 -5.91 6.94 13.41
N LEU A 292 -6.85 7.88 13.34
CA LEU A 292 -7.70 8.04 12.17
C LEU A 292 -6.90 8.45 10.92
N ALA A 293 -5.93 9.36 11.07
CA ALA A 293 -4.99 9.69 10.00
C ALA A 293 -4.19 8.46 9.55
N LEU A 294 -3.77 7.59 10.49
CA LEU A 294 -3.13 6.32 10.15
C LEU A 294 -4.06 5.40 9.34
N PHE A 295 -5.35 5.27 9.70
CA PHE A 295 -6.31 4.51 8.90
C PHE A 295 -6.45 5.05 7.47
N VAL A 296 -6.41 6.37 7.29
CA VAL A 296 -6.45 7.01 5.96
C VAL A 296 -5.19 6.67 5.15
N ARG A 297 -4.00 6.82 5.74
CA ARG A 297 -2.72 6.48 5.09
C ARG A 297 -2.64 5.02 4.67
N LEU A 298 -3.18 4.12 5.49
CA LEU A 298 -3.27 2.69 5.20
C LEU A 298 -4.41 2.33 4.23
N GLY A 299 -5.22 3.29 3.79
CA GLY A 299 -6.36 3.05 2.90
C GLY A 299 -7.47 2.21 3.51
N LEU A 300 -7.56 2.14 4.85
CA LEU A 300 -8.63 1.45 5.56
C LEU A 300 -9.89 2.34 5.64
N VAL A 301 -9.70 3.65 5.62
CA VAL A 301 -10.76 4.67 5.64
C VAL A 301 -10.47 5.71 4.57
N GLY A 302 -11.47 6.06 3.78
CA GLY A 302 -11.38 7.14 2.81
C GLY A 302 -11.84 8.46 3.39
N LEU A 303 -11.56 9.55 2.67
CA LEU A 303 -12.06 10.88 3.00
C LEU A 303 -12.89 11.44 1.84
N SER A 304 -13.89 12.23 2.15
CA SER A 304 -14.67 12.96 1.15
C SER A 304 -15.08 14.35 1.66
N TRP A 305 -15.40 15.22 0.72
CA TRP A 305 -16.09 16.47 1.01
C TRP A 305 -17.58 16.23 1.28
N ARG A 306 -18.27 17.32 1.63
CA ARG A 306 -19.69 17.31 1.98
C ARG A 306 -20.59 16.93 0.80
N ASP A 307 -20.24 17.37 -0.39
CA ASP A 307 -20.89 17.05 -1.67
C ASP A 307 -20.67 15.57 -2.10
N GLY A 308 -19.76 14.86 -1.42
CA GLY A 308 -19.43 13.46 -1.69
C GLY A 308 -18.17 13.26 -2.52
N ASP A 309 -17.53 14.35 -2.99
CA ASP A 309 -16.29 14.29 -3.74
C ASP A 309 -15.20 13.62 -2.91
N ALA A 310 -14.56 12.60 -3.48
CA ALA A 310 -13.48 11.90 -2.81
C ALA A 310 -12.27 12.84 -2.65
N ILE A 311 -11.73 12.91 -1.43
CA ILE A 311 -10.41 13.50 -1.19
C ILE A 311 -9.41 12.40 -1.48
N ARG A 312 -8.87 12.42 -2.70
CA ARG A 312 -7.92 11.41 -3.17
C ARG A 312 -6.53 11.73 -2.64
N LEU A 313 -5.92 10.74 -1.99
CA LEU A 313 -4.48 10.72 -1.81
C LEU A 313 -3.83 10.77 -3.20
N ALA A 314 -2.91 11.71 -3.43
CA ALA A 314 -2.11 11.70 -4.66
C ALA A 314 -1.11 10.53 -4.70
N THR A 315 -1.06 9.73 -3.63
CA THR A 315 -0.26 8.53 -3.45
C THR A 315 -1.17 7.31 -3.22
N ARG A 316 -0.68 6.12 -3.58
CA ARG A 316 -1.37 4.87 -3.25
C ARG A 316 -1.38 4.66 -1.72
N PRO A 317 -2.37 3.95 -1.16
CA PRO A 317 -2.34 3.53 0.24
C PRO A 317 -1.01 2.84 0.59
N ILE A 318 -0.52 3.10 1.80
CA ILE A 318 0.70 2.49 2.30
C ILE A 318 0.39 1.08 2.80
N THR A 319 1.28 0.14 2.51
CA THR A 319 1.34 -1.17 3.15
C THR A 319 2.61 -1.22 3.99
N PRO A 320 2.54 -1.19 5.33
CA PRO A 320 3.74 -1.27 6.17
C PRO A 320 4.34 -2.68 6.08
N PRO A 321 5.62 -2.86 6.45
CA PRO A 321 6.17 -4.19 6.68
C PRO A 321 5.31 -4.96 7.71
N PRO A 322 5.15 -6.28 7.57
CA PRO A 322 4.43 -7.06 8.56
C PRO A 322 5.05 -6.97 9.95
N GLY A 323 4.21 -7.02 10.97
CA GLY A 323 4.63 -7.01 12.37
C GLY A 323 5.47 -8.23 12.72
N GLN A 324 6.48 -8.03 13.55
CA GLN A 324 7.39 -9.08 14.04
C GLN A 324 6.89 -9.75 15.34
N ALA A 325 5.59 -9.71 15.60
CA ALA A 325 5.02 -10.28 16.82
C ALA A 325 5.13 -11.80 16.79
N CYS A 326 5.53 -12.38 17.92
CA CYS A 326 5.70 -13.81 18.06
C CYS A 326 5.13 -14.29 19.41
N PRO A 327 4.09 -15.14 19.44
CA PRO A 327 3.40 -15.73 18.29
C PRO A 327 2.66 -14.69 17.43
N ALA A 328 2.42 -15.03 16.16
CA ALA A 328 1.76 -14.15 15.19
C ALA A 328 0.25 -13.98 15.47
N LEU A 329 -0.39 -15.01 16.01
CA LEU A 329 -1.78 -14.96 16.46
C LEU A 329 -2.00 -15.71 17.79
N SER A 330 -3.15 -15.42 18.38
CA SER A 330 -3.73 -16.06 19.56
C SER A 330 -5.14 -16.53 19.22
N VAL A 331 -5.81 -17.23 20.15
CA VAL A 331 -7.24 -17.57 19.98
C VAL A 331 -8.12 -16.32 19.81
N LEU A 332 -7.65 -15.15 20.26
CA LEU A 332 -8.31 -13.84 20.13
C LEU A 332 -7.88 -13.06 18.86
N GLY A 333 -7.20 -13.72 17.92
CA GLY A 333 -6.75 -13.13 16.65
C GLY A 333 -5.28 -12.69 16.64
N GLY A 334 -4.94 -11.83 15.69
CA GLY A 334 -3.57 -11.41 15.39
C GLY A 334 -2.94 -10.55 16.47
N THR A 335 -1.67 -10.81 16.77
CA THR A 335 -0.91 -10.07 17.80
C THR A 335 -0.59 -8.65 17.32
N THR A 336 -0.60 -7.68 18.24
CA THR A 336 -0.42 -6.24 17.97
C THR A 336 0.86 -5.71 18.60
N ILE A 337 1.63 -4.91 17.86
CA ILE A 337 2.87 -4.24 18.34
C ILE A 337 2.69 -2.72 18.41
N GLY A 338 1.58 -2.21 17.87
CA GLY A 338 1.18 -0.81 17.93
C GLY A 338 -0.29 -0.65 17.54
N PRO A 339 -0.75 0.60 17.31
CA PRO A 339 -2.15 0.90 17.02
C PRO A 339 -2.74 0.04 15.89
N VAL A 340 -1.99 -0.10 14.80
CA VAL A 340 -2.36 -0.92 13.65
C VAL A 340 -1.16 -1.79 13.28
N THR A 341 -1.34 -3.10 13.31
CA THR A 341 -0.29 -4.08 12.99
C THR A 341 -0.71 -4.88 11.78
N LEU A 342 0.07 -4.87 10.70
CA LEU A 342 -0.11 -5.82 9.61
C LEU A 342 0.32 -7.20 10.10
N VAL A 343 -0.60 -8.15 10.15
CA VAL A 343 -0.31 -9.53 10.57
C VAL A 343 0.61 -10.18 9.52
N PRO A 344 1.63 -10.95 9.92
CA PRO A 344 2.58 -11.58 8.99
C PRO A 344 2.02 -12.79 8.25
N LEU A 345 0.72 -12.81 7.98
CA LEU A 345 0.00 -13.89 7.33
C LEU A 345 -1.05 -13.29 6.38
N PRO A 346 -1.17 -13.79 5.14
CA PRO A 346 -2.31 -13.45 4.29
C PRO A 346 -3.61 -13.97 4.91
N ALA A 347 -4.74 -13.33 4.59
CA ALA A 347 -6.03 -13.56 5.24
C ALA A 347 -6.46 -15.03 5.29
N GLY A 348 -6.30 -15.77 4.19
CA GLY A 348 -6.61 -17.20 4.16
C GLY A 348 -5.79 -18.02 5.16
N ARG A 349 -4.47 -17.79 5.21
CA ARG A 349 -3.57 -18.48 6.17
C ARG A 349 -3.84 -18.04 7.60
N PHE A 350 -4.12 -16.76 7.82
CA PHE A 350 -4.51 -16.23 9.13
C PHE A 350 -5.76 -16.94 9.66
N CYS A 351 -6.79 -17.08 8.81
CA CYS A 351 -8.02 -17.76 9.16
C CYS A 351 -7.80 -19.26 9.44
N ALA A 352 -7.10 -19.96 8.56
CA ALA A 352 -6.83 -21.39 8.71
C ALA A 352 -6.03 -21.69 9.98
N ALA A 353 -4.96 -20.94 10.23
CA ALA A 353 -4.16 -21.09 11.44
C ALA A 353 -4.94 -20.74 12.72
N GLY A 354 -5.84 -19.74 12.67
CA GLY A 354 -6.72 -19.42 13.78
C GLY A 354 -7.74 -20.52 14.09
N LEU A 355 -8.36 -21.09 13.07
CA LEU A 355 -9.26 -22.25 13.23
C LEU A 355 -8.52 -23.46 13.79
N ASP A 356 -7.35 -23.79 13.24
CA ASP A 356 -6.50 -24.86 13.74
C ASP A 356 -6.12 -24.65 15.22
N LEU A 357 -5.87 -23.41 15.61
CA LEU A 357 -5.55 -23.05 17.00
C LEU A 357 -6.73 -23.25 17.95
N VAL A 358 -7.93 -22.82 17.57
CA VAL A 358 -9.15 -23.07 18.35
C VAL A 358 -9.40 -24.57 18.47
N TRP A 359 -9.32 -25.30 17.35
CA TRP A 359 -9.61 -26.73 17.34
C TRP A 359 -8.57 -27.57 18.09
N SER A 360 -7.31 -27.15 18.09
CA SER A 360 -6.26 -27.76 18.91
C SER A 360 -6.61 -27.76 20.40
N ASN A 361 -7.26 -26.69 20.89
CA ASN A 361 -7.70 -26.61 22.27
C ASN A 361 -8.92 -27.52 22.55
N VAL A 362 -9.86 -27.63 21.61
CA VAL A 362 -11.00 -28.56 21.71
C VAL A 362 -10.51 -30.02 21.74
N LEU A 363 -9.59 -30.37 20.86
CA LEU A 363 -8.99 -31.71 20.79
C LEU A 363 -8.20 -32.06 22.06
N ALA A 364 -7.56 -31.08 22.70
CA ALA A 364 -6.89 -31.28 23.97
C ALA A 364 -7.88 -31.62 25.10
N GLU A 365 -9.04 -30.94 25.15
CA GLU A 365 -10.10 -31.25 26.12
C GLU A 365 -10.70 -32.64 25.86
N ASN A 366 -10.92 -33.01 24.59
CA ASN A 366 -11.44 -34.33 24.24
C ASN A 366 -10.45 -35.45 24.60
N ALA A 367 -9.16 -35.28 24.28
CA ALA A 367 -8.14 -36.25 24.65
C ALA A 367 -7.98 -36.39 26.17
N ARG A 368 -8.22 -35.30 26.92
CA ARG A 368 -8.22 -35.31 28.38
C ARG A 368 -9.42 -36.12 28.93
N GLU A 369 -10.61 -35.93 28.39
CA GLU A 369 -11.81 -36.70 28.74
C GLU A 369 -11.58 -38.20 28.53
N ASP A 370 -11.08 -38.58 27.35
CA ASP A 370 -10.76 -39.97 27.01
C ASP A 370 -9.72 -40.58 27.98
N LEU A 371 -8.70 -39.80 28.34
CA LEU A 371 -7.67 -40.23 29.29
C LEU A 371 -8.26 -40.49 30.68
N VAL A 372 -9.08 -39.56 31.21
CA VAL A 372 -9.73 -39.72 32.52
C VAL A 372 -10.63 -40.95 32.52
N GLY A 373 -11.42 -41.15 31.46
CA GLY A 373 -12.28 -42.31 31.29
C GLY A 373 -11.51 -43.63 31.22
N ALA A 374 -10.40 -43.67 30.47
CA ALA A 374 -9.55 -44.85 30.34
C ALA A 374 -8.88 -45.23 31.66
N LEU A 375 -8.37 -44.25 32.42
CA LEU A 375 -7.79 -44.46 33.74
C LEU A 375 -8.83 -44.98 34.74
N ALA A 376 -10.04 -44.42 34.74
CA ALA A 376 -11.13 -44.88 35.61
C ALA A 376 -11.57 -46.32 35.28
N ALA A 377 -11.48 -46.72 34.01
CA ALA A 377 -11.84 -48.04 33.52
C ALA A 377 -10.68 -49.07 33.55
N GLY A 378 -9.47 -48.68 33.99
CA GLY A 378 -8.29 -49.56 34.00
C GLY A 378 -7.83 -50.02 32.61
N ARG A 379 -7.98 -49.18 31.59
CA ARG A 379 -7.60 -49.47 30.19
C ARG A 379 -6.26 -48.81 29.84
N ASP A 380 -5.16 -49.45 30.22
CA ASP A 380 -3.82 -48.86 30.12
C ASP A 380 -3.42 -48.44 28.71
N GLU A 381 -3.63 -49.28 27.69
CA GLU A 381 -3.28 -48.95 26.29
C GLU A 381 -4.04 -47.73 25.75
N VAL A 382 -5.31 -47.59 26.14
CA VAL A 382 -6.15 -46.44 25.75
C VAL A 382 -5.69 -45.18 26.47
N ALA A 383 -5.34 -45.28 27.75
CA ALA A 383 -4.80 -44.17 28.52
C ALA A 383 -3.46 -43.68 27.94
N GLU A 384 -2.56 -44.58 27.56
CA GLU A 384 -1.28 -44.21 26.92
C GLU A 384 -1.49 -43.52 25.56
N PHE A 385 -2.45 -43.99 24.75
CA PHE A 385 -2.80 -43.36 23.49
C PHE A 385 -3.38 -41.95 23.70
N ALA A 386 -4.38 -41.81 24.58
CA ALA A 386 -5.04 -40.55 24.88
C ALA A 386 -4.07 -39.51 25.45
N ALA A 387 -3.17 -39.92 26.34
CA ALA A 387 -2.12 -39.07 26.91
C ALA A 387 -1.18 -38.50 25.84
N ARG A 388 -0.68 -39.36 24.94
CA ARG A 388 0.18 -38.93 23.82
C ARG A 388 -0.57 -38.01 22.87
N ARG A 389 -1.82 -38.34 22.52
CA ARG A 389 -2.68 -37.47 21.69
C ARG A 389 -2.84 -36.10 22.32
N MET A 390 -3.13 -36.02 23.62
CA MET A 390 -3.26 -34.75 24.36
C MET A 390 -1.99 -33.90 24.27
N ALA A 391 -0.81 -34.51 24.42
CA ALA A 391 0.48 -33.82 24.27
C ALA A 391 0.73 -33.32 22.84
N GLN A 392 0.34 -34.08 21.82
CA GLN A 392 0.53 -33.71 20.41
C GLN A 392 -0.42 -32.60 19.96
N VAL A 393 -1.71 -32.74 20.24
CA VAL A 393 -2.73 -31.75 19.83
C VAL A 393 -2.57 -30.42 20.56
N VAL A 394 -2.07 -30.39 21.79
CA VAL A 394 -1.74 -29.11 22.43
C VAL A 394 -0.54 -28.45 21.75
N CYS A 395 0.49 -29.22 21.35
CA CYS A 395 1.64 -28.68 20.61
C CYS A 395 1.22 -28.12 19.24
N ARG A 396 0.22 -28.71 18.58
CA ARG A 396 -0.39 -28.17 17.34
C ARG A 396 -0.81 -26.71 17.49
N GLY A 397 -1.30 -26.32 18.67
CA GLY A 397 -1.66 -24.94 19.00
C GLY A 397 -0.47 -23.99 18.89
N LEU A 398 0.75 -24.39 19.30
CA LEU A 398 1.94 -23.53 19.18
C LEU A 398 2.30 -23.28 17.71
N PHE A 399 2.30 -24.30 16.86
CA PHE A 399 2.56 -24.14 15.42
C PHE A 399 1.49 -23.28 14.75
N SER A 400 0.22 -23.49 15.11
CA SER A 400 -0.90 -22.69 14.62
C SER A 400 -0.77 -21.22 15.04
N ALA A 401 -0.38 -20.95 16.29
CA ALA A 401 -0.13 -19.60 16.79
C ALA A 401 1.04 -18.89 16.07
N ALA A 402 2.03 -19.66 15.60
CA ALA A 402 3.11 -19.19 14.75
C ALA A 402 2.66 -18.89 13.30
N GLY A 403 1.41 -19.22 12.93
CA GLY A 403 0.89 -19.06 11.59
C GLY A 403 1.30 -20.16 10.61
N ILE A 404 1.77 -21.31 11.12
CA ILE A 404 2.18 -22.44 10.29
C ILE A 404 0.93 -23.18 9.81
N HIS A 405 0.66 -23.11 8.51
CA HIS A 405 -0.41 -23.86 7.85
C HIS A 405 0.00 -24.14 6.38
N PRO A 406 -0.14 -25.38 5.88
CA PRO A 406 -0.62 -26.57 6.59
C PRO A 406 0.32 -27.01 7.72
N LEU A 407 -0.22 -27.71 8.71
CA LEU A 407 0.52 -28.16 9.89
C LEU A 407 1.40 -29.39 9.58
N PRO A 408 2.54 -29.56 10.29
CA PRO A 408 3.26 -30.83 10.29
C PRO A 408 2.39 -31.97 10.85
N PRO A 409 2.70 -33.23 10.53
CA PRO A 409 2.07 -34.39 11.17
C PRO A 409 2.21 -34.36 12.70
N ASP A 410 1.17 -34.80 13.41
CA ASP A 410 1.09 -34.72 14.88
C ASP A 410 2.28 -35.41 15.59
N ASP A 411 2.79 -36.52 15.03
CA ASP A 411 3.93 -37.29 15.55
C ASP A 411 5.29 -36.59 15.37
N ALA A 412 5.34 -35.51 14.59
CA ALA A 412 6.55 -34.70 14.40
C ALA A 412 6.58 -33.44 15.26
N LEU A 413 5.45 -33.01 15.84
CA LEU A 413 5.30 -31.68 16.46
C LEU A 413 6.26 -31.48 17.64
N THR A 414 6.33 -32.42 18.58
CA THR A 414 7.20 -32.31 19.77
C THR A 414 8.69 -32.27 19.43
N ARG A 415 9.08 -32.98 18.35
CA ARG A 415 10.44 -32.95 17.82
C ARG A 415 10.80 -31.59 17.22
N LEU A 416 9.84 -30.94 16.55
CA LEU A 416 10.00 -29.67 15.86
C LEU A 416 9.79 -28.43 16.75
N LEU A 417 9.30 -28.58 17.99
CA LEU A 417 9.11 -27.44 18.91
C LEU A 417 10.31 -26.50 19.05
N PRO A 418 11.59 -26.97 19.07
CA PRO A 418 12.75 -26.09 19.17
C PRO A 418 12.88 -25.07 18.03
N GLU A 419 12.22 -25.31 16.89
CA GLU A 419 12.22 -24.40 15.74
C GLU A 419 11.29 -23.19 15.94
N LEU A 420 10.43 -23.20 16.97
CA LEU A 420 9.54 -22.08 17.28
C LEU A 420 10.26 -21.06 18.17
N PRO A 421 10.54 -19.83 17.70
CA PRO A 421 11.43 -18.90 18.39
C PRO A 421 10.86 -18.31 19.69
N PHE A 422 9.56 -18.48 19.93
CA PHE A 422 8.87 -17.98 21.14
C PHE A 422 8.67 -19.08 22.19
N VAL A 423 9.01 -20.33 21.89
CA VAL A 423 8.85 -21.46 22.81
C VAL A 423 10.14 -21.67 23.57
N ASP A 424 10.07 -21.66 24.91
CA ASP A 424 11.25 -21.90 25.73
C ASP A 424 11.60 -23.40 25.85
N GLY A 425 12.85 -23.69 26.23
CA GLY A 425 13.33 -25.06 26.38
C GLY A 425 12.60 -25.86 27.47
N SER A 426 11.91 -25.20 28.42
CA SER A 426 11.15 -25.86 29.47
C SER A 426 9.86 -26.48 28.93
N VAL A 427 9.19 -25.81 27.98
CA VAL A 427 8.01 -26.34 27.28
C VAL A 427 8.43 -27.50 26.37
N VAL A 428 9.56 -27.37 25.66
CA VAL A 428 10.11 -28.47 24.84
C VAL A 428 10.36 -29.72 25.69
N ALA A 429 11.04 -29.56 26.83
CA ALA A 429 11.34 -30.68 27.72
C ALA A 429 10.06 -31.31 28.29
N LEU A 430 9.09 -30.48 28.67
CA LEU A 430 7.80 -30.93 29.19
C LEU A 430 6.99 -31.70 28.15
N ALA A 431 6.92 -31.21 26.90
CA ALA A 431 6.24 -31.88 25.81
C ALA A 431 6.87 -33.25 25.49
N ARG A 432 8.20 -33.33 25.42
CA ARG A 432 8.92 -34.59 25.19
C ARG A 432 8.69 -35.59 26.33
N ARG A 433 8.63 -35.11 27.58
CA ARG A 433 8.32 -35.97 28.72
C ARG A 433 6.86 -36.44 28.69
N ALA A 434 5.94 -35.59 28.23
CA ALA A 434 4.52 -35.90 28.14
C ALA A 434 4.20 -37.02 27.14
N GLU A 435 5.03 -37.22 26.11
CA GLU A 435 4.89 -38.31 25.15
C GLU A 435 5.47 -39.66 25.63
N GLN A 436 6.19 -39.69 26.74
CA GLN A 436 6.86 -40.90 27.25
C GLN A 436 6.03 -41.56 28.36
N PRO A 437 5.33 -42.67 28.07
CA PRO A 437 4.64 -43.41 29.11
C PRO A 437 5.64 -44.04 30.10
N PRO A 438 5.26 -44.19 31.39
CA PRO A 438 4.03 -43.70 31.99
C PRO A 438 4.09 -42.18 32.26
N VAL A 439 2.99 -41.48 31.96
CA VAL A 439 2.82 -40.04 32.19
C VAL A 439 1.62 -39.77 33.10
N SER A 440 1.76 -38.83 34.03
CA SER A 440 0.66 -38.46 34.92
C SER A 440 -0.24 -37.39 34.29
N LEU A 441 -1.55 -37.45 34.60
CA LEU A 441 -2.52 -36.43 34.17
C LEU A 441 -2.08 -35.02 34.59
N GLY A 442 -1.54 -34.86 35.79
CA GLY A 442 -1.05 -33.56 36.27
C GLY A 442 0.11 -32.98 35.45
N LEU A 443 0.95 -33.82 34.83
CA LEU A 443 2.00 -33.35 33.92
C LEU A 443 1.40 -32.84 32.61
N LEU A 444 0.40 -33.53 32.07
CA LEU A 444 -0.31 -33.14 30.85
C LEU A 444 -1.14 -31.87 31.06
N ASP A 445 -1.89 -31.77 32.16
CA ASP A 445 -2.61 -30.55 32.54
C ASP A 445 -1.64 -29.36 32.69
N GLY A 446 -0.45 -29.61 33.27
CA GLY A 446 0.62 -28.61 33.36
C GLY A 446 1.17 -28.17 32.00
N LEU A 447 1.32 -29.09 31.04
CA LEU A 447 1.69 -28.79 29.66
C LEU A 447 0.61 -27.94 28.98
N VAL A 448 -0.65 -28.35 29.08
CA VAL A 448 -1.79 -27.64 28.49
C VAL A 448 -1.87 -26.22 29.04
N ALA A 449 -1.78 -26.03 30.35
CA ALA A 449 -1.80 -24.71 30.97
C ALA A 449 -0.66 -23.81 30.44
N ARG A 450 0.56 -24.33 30.29
CA ARG A 450 1.69 -23.57 29.75
C ARG A 450 1.48 -23.19 28.29
N VAL A 451 1.08 -24.14 27.43
CA VAL A 451 0.83 -23.84 26.02
C VAL A 451 -0.28 -22.80 25.88
N ARG A 452 -1.39 -22.96 26.62
CA ARG A 452 -2.50 -22.00 26.65
C ARG A 452 -2.06 -20.59 27.03
N ALA A 453 -1.09 -20.44 27.93
CA ALA A 453 -0.53 -19.13 28.26
C ALA A 453 0.18 -18.46 27.06
N TYR A 454 0.91 -19.22 26.23
CA TYR A 454 1.55 -18.69 25.02
C TYR A 454 0.55 -18.24 23.96
N VAL A 455 -0.52 -19.01 23.78
CA VAL A 455 -1.47 -18.80 22.66
C VAL A 455 -2.70 -17.97 23.03
N GLY A 456 -2.67 -17.33 24.21
CA GLY A 456 -3.76 -16.50 24.71
C GLY A 456 -5.03 -17.29 25.06
N ALA A 457 -4.93 -18.59 25.30
CA ALA A 457 -6.05 -19.48 25.58
C ALA A 457 -6.13 -19.92 27.05
N ALA A 458 -5.54 -19.16 27.98
CA ALA A 458 -5.54 -19.49 29.42
C ALA A 458 -6.96 -19.63 30.00
N GLY A 459 -7.94 -18.92 29.44
CA GLY A 459 -9.36 -19.02 29.81
C GLY A 459 -10.20 -19.91 28.89
N PHE A 460 -9.59 -20.83 28.12
CA PHE A 460 -10.32 -21.70 27.22
C PHE A 460 -11.29 -22.62 28.02
N PRO A 461 -12.55 -22.80 27.59
CA PRO A 461 -13.56 -23.54 28.35
C PRO A 461 -13.23 -25.03 28.49
N SER A 462 -13.68 -25.63 29.59
CA SER A 462 -13.63 -27.09 29.81
C SER A 462 -14.74 -27.75 29.00
N SER A 463 -14.51 -27.88 27.70
CA SER A 463 -15.54 -27.97 26.64
C SER A 463 -16.59 -29.06 26.85
N PHE A 464 -16.25 -30.14 27.58
CA PHE A 464 -17.10 -31.32 27.76
C PHE A 464 -17.64 -31.47 29.20
N ASP A 465 -17.34 -30.54 30.11
CA ASP A 465 -17.81 -30.60 31.50
C ASP A 465 -19.29 -30.21 31.64
N SER A 466 -19.79 -29.32 30.78
CA SER A 466 -21.21 -28.92 30.77
C SER A 466 -21.64 -28.29 29.43
N ALA A 467 -22.96 -28.23 29.22
CA ALA A 467 -23.53 -27.52 28.07
C ALA A 467 -23.15 -26.02 28.02
N ALA A 468 -22.96 -25.39 29.19
CA ALA A 468 -22.53 -24.00 29.26
C ALA A 468 -21.07 -23.83 28.81
N GLU A 469 -20.18 -24.76 29.17
CA GLU A 469 -18.80 -24.76 28.68
C GLU A 469 -18.74 -24.97 27.17
N TRP A 470 -19.52 -25.93 26.66
CA TRP A 470 -19.60 -26.18 25.22
C TRP A 470 -20.06 -24.96 24.45
N GLN A 471 -21.09 -24.26 24.94
CA GLN A 471 -21.58 -23.02 24.32
C GLN A 471 -20.48 -21.94 24.28
N ARG A 472 -19.68 -21.78 25.34
CA ARG A 472 -18.54 -20.85 25.35
C ARG A 472 -17.46 -21.23 24.33
N THR A 473 -17.22 -22.53 24.13
CA THR A 473 -16.30 -23.02 23.09
C THR A 473 -16.79 -22.68 21.69
N LEU A 474 -18.09 -22.86 21.42
CA LEU A 474 -18.69 -22.50 20.15
C LEU A 474 -18.61 -20.99 19.87
N GLU A 475 -18.81 -20.15 20.89
CA GLU A 475 -18.68 -18.70 20.78
C GLU A 475 -17.27 -18.27 20.37
N LEU A 476 -16.22 -18.91 20.90
CA LEU A 476 -14.83 -18.65 20.50
C LEU A 476 -14.55 -19.05 19.04
N GLY A 477 -15.13 -20.17 18.58
CA GLY A 477 -14.97 -20.64 17.20
C GLY A 477 -15.79 -19.85 16.18
N HIS A 478 -16.91 -19.26 16.60
CA HIS A 478 -17.88 -18.63 15.71
C HIS A 478 -17.29 -17.48 14.88
N ASP A 479 -16.48 -16.61 15.47
CA ASP A 479 -15.87 -15.48 14.75
C ASP A 479 -14.91 -15.96 13.65
N TRP A 480 -14.12 -17.00 13.94
CA TRP A 480 -13.22 -17.64 12.98
C TRP A 480 -13.98 -18.36 11.87
N LEU A 481 -15.06 -19.07 12.21
CA LEU A 481 -15.91 -19.76 11.24
C LEU A 481 -16.59 -18.78 10.28
N ARG A 482 -17.06 -17.62 10.78
CA ARG A 482 -17.60 -16.55 9.93
C ARG A 482 -16.56 -15.98 8.98
N LEU A 483 -15.33 -15.80 9.47
CA LEU A 483 -14.23 -15.34 8.64
C LEU A 483 -13.88 -16.38 7.56
N ALA A 484 -13.86 -17.67 7.90
CA ALA A 484 -13.59 -18.75 6.97
C ALA A 484 -14.63 -18.80 5.85
N ALA A 485 -15.92 -18.72 6.21
CA ALA A 485 -17.01 -18.67 5.23
C ALA A 485 -16.91 -17.45 4.30
N HIS A 486 -16.42 -16.31 4.79
CA HIS A 486 -16.22 -15.13 3.95
C HIS A 486 -15.03 -15.26 3.00
N LEU A 487 -13.97 -15.93 3.44
CA LEU A 487 -12.74 -16.13 2.67
C LEU A 487 -12.77 -17.38 1.79
N ASP A 488 -13.86 -18.15 1.82
CA ASP A 488 -13.98 -19.46 1.16
C ASP A 488 -12.84 -20.41 1.57
N ALA A 489 -12.53 -20.44 2.87
CA ALA A 489 -11.44 -21.23 3.42
C ALA A 489 -11.87 -22.67 3.73
N ASP A 490 -10.98 -23.63 3.46
CA ASP A 490 -11.17 -25.02 3.86
C ASP A 490 -11.23 -25.15 5.38
N LEU A 491 -12.27 -25.83 5.87
CA LEU A 491 -12.46 -26.06 7.30
C LEU A 491 -11.66 -27.28 7.75
N PRO A 492 -10.98 -27.23 8.91
CA PRO A 492 -10.06 -28.28 9.34
C PRO A 492 -10.74 -29.62 9.68
N ILE A 493 -12.06 -29.63 9.88
CA ILE A 493 -12.85 -30.85 10.17
C ILE A 493 -14.30 -30.71 9.68
N GLN A 494 -14.93 -31.84 9.38
CA GLN A 494 -16.31 -31.91 8.89
C GLN A 494 -17.35 -31.46 9.93
N ASP A 495 -17.14 -31.70 11.23
CA ASP A 495 -18.05 -31.22 12.28
C ASP A 495 -18.05 -29.68 12.39
N ALA A 496 -16.94 -29.01 12.03
CA ALA A 496 -16.90 -27.55 11.95
C ALA A 496 -17.68 -27.02 10.74
N ALA A 497 -17.75 -27.81 9.65
CA ALA A 497 -18.62 -27.52 8.51
C ALA A 497 -20.11 -27.70 8.88
N ASP A 498 -20.44 -28.72 9.66
CA ASP A 498 -21.80 -28.95 10.17
C ASP A 498 -22.27 -27.85 11.14
N LEU A 499 -21.35 -27.24 11.90
CA LEU A 499 -21.63 -26.07 12.74
C LEU A 499 -21.92 -24.78 11.93
N LEU A 500 -21.39 -24.68 10.71
CA LEU A 500 -21.59 -23.55 9.79
C LEU A 500 -22.79 -23.70 8.87
N ALA A 501 -23.30 -24.92 8.70
CA ALA A 501 -24.53 -25.16 7.95
C ALA A 501 -25.67 -24.37 8.62
N PRO A 502 -26.45 -23.56 7.87
CA PRO A 502 -27.53 -22.79 8.45
C PRO A 502 -28.47 -23.77 9.17
N ARG A 503 -28.60 -23.63 10.49
CA ARG A 503 -29.61 -24.36 11.27
C ARG A 503 -30.96 -23.99 10.70
N GLY A 504 -31.46 -24.85 9.81
CA GLY A 504 -32.81 -24.77 9.30
C GLY A 504 -33.76 -24.75 10.49
N THR A 505 -34.62 -23.75 10.51
CA THR A 505 -35.82 -23.68 11.35
C THR A 505 -36.53 -25.03 11.33
N ALA A 506 -36.60 -25.69 12.48
CA ALA A 506 -37.61 -26.71 12.74
C ALA A 506 -38.95 -26.04 13.00
#